data_AF-A0A6I2KU82-F1
#
_entry.id   AF-A0A6I2KU82-F1
#
_cell.length_a   1.000
_cell.length_b   1.000
_cell.length_c   1.000
_cell.angle_alpha   90.00
_cell.angle_beta   90.00
_cell.angle_gamma   90.00
#
_symmetry.space_group_name_H-M   'P 1'
#
loop_
_entity.id
_entity.type
_entity.pdbx_description
1 polymer ?
#
loop_
_entity_poly.entity_id
_entity_poly.type
_entity_poly.pdbx_seq_one_letter_code
_entity_poly.pdbx_strand_id
1 'polypeptide(L)'
;MPSASLPSRTTEPTLAEIQEEANDGPVYLSGEYGLTHVLMTIADYERILKGKLNIVELLWMPGTPDIDFVPPRSTEPLTPADFS
;
A
#
# COMPACT_ATOMS: atom_id res chain seq x y z
N MET A 1 -34.03 -35.54 -28.64
CA MET A 1 -33.75 -34.68 -27.47
C MET A 1 -32.48 -33.91 -27.78
N PRO A 2 -32.52 -32.57 -27.95
CA PRO A 2 -31.28 -31.82 -28.17
C PRO A 2 -30.52 -31.74 -26.84
N SER A 3 -29.38 -32.42 -26.76
CA SER A 3 -28.45 -32.31 -25.62
C SER A 3 -27.60 -31.07 -25.81
N ALA A 4 -27.83 -30.03 -25.01
CA ALA A 4 -26.91 -28.89 -24.95
C ALA A 4 -25.65 -29.31 -24.19
N SER A 5 -24.54 -29.47 -24.92
CA SER A 5 -23.21 -29.57 -24.32
C SER A 5 -22.80 -28.17 -23.89
N LEU A 6 -22.56 -27.96 -22.59
CA LEU A 6 -21.84 -26.77 -22.15
C LEU A 6 -20.43 -26.82 -22.75
N PRO A 7 -19.88 -25.71 -23.27
CA PRO A 7 -18.52 -25.72 -23.78
C PRO A 7 -17.54 -25.96 -22.63
N SER A 8 -16.83 -27.08 -22.70
CA SER A 8 -15.68 -27.38 -21.84
C SER A 8 -14.54 -26.42 -22.15
N ARG A 9 -14.58 -25.22 -21.58
CA ARG A 9 -13.44 -24.30 -21.38
C ARG A 9 -13.94 -23.07 -20.63
N THR A 10 -13.89 -23.12 -19.30
CA THR A 10 -13.63 -21.90 -18.56
C THR A 10 -12.18 -21.57 -18.87
N THR A 11 -11.96 -20.66 -19.82
CA THR A 11 -10.61 -20.24 -20.19
C THR A 11 -10.10 -19.41 -19.02
N GLU A 12 -9.17 -19.96 -18.24
CA GLU A 12 -8.49 -19.16 -17.24
C GLU A 12 -7.74 -18.03 -17.97
N PRO A 13 -7.85 -16.79 -17.49
CA PRO A 13 -7.19 -15.66 -18.13
C PRO A 13 -5.67 -15.87 -18.09
N THR A 14 -5.03 -15.53 -19.20
CA THR A 14 -3.58 -15.54 -19.34
C THR A 14 -2.97 -14.41 -18.52
N LEU A 15 -1.67 -14.55 -18.17
CA LEU A 15 -0.96 -13.49 -17.44
C LEU A 15 -1.01 -12.13 -18.16
N ALA A 16 -1.01 -12.12 -19.50
CA ALA A 16 -1.11 -10.91 -20.29
C ALA A 16 -2.46 -10.20 -20.12
N GLU A 17 -3.56 -10.96 -20.14
CA GLU A 17 -4.91 -10.43 -19.91
C GLU A 17 -5.05 -9.88 -18.48
N ILE A 18 -4.50 -10.57 -17.48
CA ILE A 18 -4.49 -10.11 -16.08
C ILE A 18 -3.66 -8.82 -15.94
N GLN A 19 -2.54 -8.71 -16.65
CA GLN A 19 -1.71 -7.49 -16.67
C GLN A 19 -2.42 -6.33 -17.38
N GLU A 20 -3.19 -6.61 -18.43
CA GLU A 20 -3.99 -5.60 -19.12
C GLU A 20 -5.08 -5.05 -18.20
N GLU A 21 -5.82 -5.94 -17.53
CA GLU A 21 -6.85 -5.58 -16.54
C GLU A 21 -6.25 -4.81 -15.35
N ALA A 22 -5.02 -5.13 -14.95
CA ALA A 22 -4.32 -4.43 -13.88
C ALA A 22 -3.98 -2.95 -14.19
N ASN A 23 -4.10 -2.51 -15.45
CA ASN A 23 -3.95 -1.10 -15.82
C ASN A 23 -5.18 -0.26 -15.44
N ASP A 24 -6.37 -0.88 -15.37
CA ASP A 24 -7.62 -0.20 -15.01
C ASP A 24 -7.88 -0.20 -13.50
N GLY A 25 -7.22 -1.10 -12.76
CA GLY A 25 -7.31 -1.18 -11.31
C GLY A 25 -6.64 -2.43 -10.73
N PRO A 26 -6.57 -2.55 -9.39
CA PRO A 26 -5.96 -3.71 -8.76
C PRO A 26 -6.77 -4.98 -9.02
N VAL A 27 -6.10 -6.03 -9.49
CA VAL A 27 -6.68 -7.36 -9.72
C VAL A 27 -6.35 -8.26 -8.53
N TYR A 28 -7.37 -8.90 -7.96
CA TYR A 28 -7.23 -9.77 -6.79
C TYR A 28 -7.10 -11.23 -7.22
N LEU A 29 -6.01 -11.88 -6.82
CA LEU A 29 -5.70 -13.26 -7.17
C LEU A 29 -6.08 -14.19 -6.01
N SER A 30 -6.92 -15.17 -6.31
CA SER A 30 -7.32 -16.22 -5.36
C SER A 30 -6.35 -17.40 -5.41
N GLY A 31 -5.94 -17.88 -4.24
CA GLY A 31 -5.26 -19.15 -4.06
C GLY A 31 -6.13 -20.16 -3.29
N GLU A 32 -5.53 -21.27 -2.88
CA GLU A 32 -6.22 -22.37 -2.18
C GLU A 32 -6.90 -21.94 -0.87
N TYR A 33 -6.45 -20.84 -0.27
CA TYR A 33 -6.95 -20.29 1.00
C TYR A 33 -7.62 -18.91 0.87
N GLY A 34 -8.08 -18.54 -0.32
CA GLY A 34 -8.77 -17.25 -0.58
C GLY A 34 -7.91 -16.22 -1.31
N LEU A 35 -8.23 -14.93 -1.20
CA LEU A 35 -7.44 -13.86 -1.82
C LEU A 35 -6.05 -13.80 -1.20
N THR A 36 -5.03 -14.13 -1.98
CA THR A 36 -3.65 -14.26 -1.49
C THR A 36 -2.73 -13.16 -2.02
N HIS A 37 -2.98 -12.70 -3.25
CA HIS A 37 -2.13 -11.75 -3.93
C HIS A 37 -2.97 -10.68 -4.64
N VAL A 38 -2.36 -9.53 -4.91
CA VAL A 38 -2.94 -8.46 -5.72
C VAL A 38 -1.92 -8.08 -6.79
N LEU A 39 -2.38 -7.97 -8.04
CA LEU A 39 -1.60 -7.40 -9.13
C LEU A 39 -2.05 -5.95 -9.38
N MET A 40 -1.09 -5.06 -9.57
CA MET A 40 -1.32 -3.66 -9.93
C MET A 40 -0.11 -3.11 -10.70
N THR A 41 -0.28 -1.97 -11.36
CA THR A 41 0.84 -1.30 -12.01
C THR A 41 1.90 -0.85 -10.99
N ILE A 42 3.16 -0.72 -11.44
CA ILE A 42 4.22 -0.18 -10.58
C ILE A 42 3.93 1.27 -10.18
N ALA A 43 3.27 2.04 -11.05
CA ALA A 43 2.91 3.42 -10.77
C ALA A 43 1.87 3.52 -9.63
N ASP A 44 0.87 2.64 -9.61
CA ASP A 44 -0.10 2.56 -8.52
C ASP A 44 0.54 2.09 -7.21
N TYR A 45 1.43 1.11 -7.29
CA TYR A 45 2.21 0.67 -6.13
C TYR A 45 3.03 1.83 -5.54
N GLU A 46 3.75 2.58 -6.38
CA GLU A 46 4.49 3.76 -5.94
C GLU A 46 3.58 4.85 -5.39
N ARG A 47 2.39 5.05 -5.95
CA ARG A 47 1.41 6.03 -5.45
C ARG A 47 0.92 5.67 -4.05
N ILE A 48 0.66 4.39 -3.79
CA ILE A 48 0.30 3.88 -2.46
C ILE A 48 1.45 4.10 -1.48
N LEU A 49 2.70 3.85 -1.89
CA LEU A 49 3.87 4.11 -1.06
C LEU A 49 4.07 5.59 -0.76
N LYS A 50 3.85 6.48 -1.74
CA LYS A 50 3.91 7.94 -1.57
C LYS A 50 2.84 8.49 -0.63
N GLY A 51 1.74 7.77 -0.41
CA GLY A 51 0.68 8.15 0.53
C GLY A 51 1.06 8.02 2.02
N LYS A 52 2.19 7.38 2.34
CA LYS A 52 2.74 7.38 3.70
C LYS A 52 3.56 8.65 3.89
N LEU A 53 2.98 9.62 4.59
CA LEU A 53 3.73 10.80 5.02
C LEU A 53 4.99 10.35 5.77
N ASN A 54 6.15 10.61 5.16
CA ASN A 54 7.42 10.38 5.82
C ASN A 54 7.58 11.44 6.91
N ILE A 55 7.64 11.00 8.18
CA ILE A 55 7.77 11.91 9.32
C ILE A 55 9.01 12.81 9.19
N VAL A 56 10.07 12.32 8.55
CA VAL A 56 11.27 13.10 8.26
C VAL A 56 10.92 14.22 7.29
N GLU A 57 10.27 13.94 6.16
CA GLU A 57 9.88 14.98 5.19
C GLU A 57 8.90 16.00 5.78
N LEU A 58 7.98 15.55 6.64
CA LEU A 58 7.03 16.44 7.33
C LEU A 58 7.71 17.40 8.32
N LEU A 59 8.71 16.90 9.06
CA LEU A 59 9.46 17.69 10.03
C LEU A 59 10.65 18.42 9.40
N TRP A 60 10.95 18.12 8.13
CA TRP A 60 12.06 18.72 7.42
C TRP A 60 11.68 20.14 6.99
N MET A 61 12.25 21.13 7.69
CA MET A 61 12.14 22.55 7.35
C MET A 61 13.50 23.08 6.86
N PRO A 62 13.83 22.93 5.57
CA PRO A 62 15.10 23.39 5.02
C PRO A 62 15.04 24.90 4.76
N GLY A 63 16.10 25.62 5.13
CA GLY A 63 16.19 27.07 4.93
C GLY A 63 15.55 27.91 6.03
N THR A 64 15.00 27.27 7.07
CA THR A 64 14.63 27.98 8.31
C THR A 64 15.91 28.50 8.98
N PRO A 65 15.92 29.77 9.45
CA PRO A 65 17.05 30.29 10.19
C PRO A 65 17.29 29.46 11.44
N ASP A 66 18.56 29.34 11.83
CA ASP A 66 18.94 28.72 13.09
C ASP A 66 18.27 29.49 14.24
N ILE A 67 17.49 28.79 15.06
CA ILE A 67 16.79 29.39 16.19
C ILE A 67 17.65 29.21 17.44
N ASP A 68 17.83 30.27 18.22
CA ASP A 68 18.54 30.20 19.50
C ASP A 68 17.65 29.51 20.55
N PHE A 69 17.49 28.20 20.40
CA PHE A 69 16.62 27.38 21.23
C PHE A 69 17.35 26.94 22.49
N VAL A 70 17.14 27.68 23.58
CA VAL A 70 17.62 27.32 24.91
C VAL A 70 16.40 26.85 25.73
N PRO A 71 16.04 25.56 25.69
CA PRO A 71 14.90 25.08 26.44
C PRO A 71 15.16 25.21 27.95
N PRO A 72 14.17 25.64 28.74
CA PRO A 72 14.29 25.60 30.18
C PRO A 72 14.44 24.14 30.65
N ARG A 73 15.13 23.94 31.77
CA ARG A 73 15.19 22.61 32.40
C ARG A 73 13.78 22.18 32.78
N SER A 74 13.38 20.99 32.33
CA SER A 74 12.10 20.40 32.75
C SER A 74 12.12 20.16 34.26
N THR A 75 11.02 20.55 34.91
CA THR A 75 10.74 20.26 36.33
C THR A 75 9.73 19.12 36.48
N GLU A 76 9.31 18.52 35.37
CA GLU A 76 8.30 17.47 35.37
C GLU A 76 8.89 16.16 35.92
N PRO A 77 8.12 15.40 36.73
CA PRO A 77 8.54 14.10 37.19
C PRO A 77 8.64 13.12 36.01
N LEU A 78 9.73 12.36 35.96
CA LEU A 78 9.94 11.32 34.96
C LEU A 78 8.87 10.23 35.14
N THR A 79 7.95 10.14 34.19
CA THR A 79 6.92 9.11 34.16
C THR A 79 7.33 8.04 33.16
N PRO A 80 7.29 6.73 33.51
CA PRO A 80 7.56 5.66 32.55
C PRO A 80 6.61 5.73 31.36
N ALA A 81 7.11 5.51 30.15
CA ALA A 81 6.27 5.37 28.97
C ALA A 81 5.45 4.08 29.06
N ASP A 82 4.18 4.17 28.70
CA ASP A 82 3.30 3.00 28.54
C ASP A 82 3.53 2.40 27.16
N PHE A 83 3.88 1.11 27.10
CA PHE A 83 4.17 0.36 25.88
C PHE A 83 3.18 -0.81 25.66
N SER A 84 2.05 -0.80 26.36
CA SER A 84 1.02 -1.84 26.25
C SER A 84 0.14 -1.74 25.00
#